data_AF-A0A3C0W0N7-F1
#
_entry.id   AF-A0A3C0W0N7-F1
#
_cell.length_a   1.000
_cell.length_b   1.000
_cell.length_c   1.000
_cell.angle_alpha   90.00
_cell.angle_beta   90.00
_cell.angle_gamma   90.00
#
_symmetry.space_group_name_H-M   'P 1'
#
loop_
_entity.id
_entity.type
_entity.pdbx_description
1 polymer ?
#
loop_
_entity_poly.entity_id
_entity_poly.type
_entity_poly.pdbx_seq_one_letter_code
_entity_poly.pdbx_strand_id
1 'polypeptide(L)'
;MHVVAKWTGIPLKRMEQGEIQKLLAMESVLSKLVIGQSEAVETLCKALRRSRADLKDPARPIGAFMMLGPTGVGKTLLSKSLAVNMFGDSKALVQLDMSEY
;
A
#
# COMPACT_ATOMS: atom_id res chain seq x y z
N MET A 1 -16.84 3.82 18.86
CA MET A 1 -15.90 3.85 17.69
C MET A 1 -15.36 2.49 17.25
N HIS A 2 -15.57 1.37 17.98
CA HIS A 2 -15.09 0.05 17.56
C HIS A 2 -15.90 -0.61 16.42
N VAL A 3 -17.15 -0.15 16.21
CA VAL A 3 -18.11 -0.74 15.27
C VAL A 3 -17.74 -0.44 13.81
N VAL A 4 -17.32 0.79 13.50
CA VAL A 4 -17.00 1.21 12.13
C VAL A 4 -15.78 0.47 11.57
N ALA A 5 -14.74 0.24 12.39
CA ALA A 5 -13.56 -0.53 11.97
C ALA A 5 -13.89 -1.98 11.64
N LYS A 6 -14.84 -2.56 12.39
CA LYS A 6 -15.29 -3.95 12.21
C LYS A 6 -16.14 -4.11 10.94
N TRP A 7 -16.88 -3.06 10.56
CA TRP A 7 -17.71 -3.06 9.35
C TRP A 7 -16.94 -2.73 8.07
N THR A 8 -15.95 -1.83 8.13
CA THR A 8 -15.21 -1.42 6.94
C THR A 8 -13.97 -2.27 6.66
N GLY A 9 -13.50 -3.06 7.63
CA GLY A 9 -12.21 -3.74 7.54
C GLY A 9 -11.02 -2.79 7.59
N ILE A 10 -11.26 -1.48 7.77
CA ILE A 10 -10.23 -0.45 7.87
C ILE A 10 -9.96 -0.23 9.38
N PRO A 11 -8.76 -0.58 9.89
CA PRO A 11 -8.46 -0.43 11.31
C PRO A 11 -8.53 1.04 11.73
N LEU A 12 -9.41 1.37 12.69
CA LEU A 12 -9.58 2.73 13.26
C LEU A 12 -8.79 2.96 14.55
N LYS A 13 -8.04 1.97 15.04
CA LYS A 13 -7.24 2.13 16.27
C LYS A 13 -6.08 3.10 15.98
N ARG A 14 -5.91 4.11 16.85
CA ARG A 14 -4.63 4.81 16.99
C ARG A 14 -3.54 3.74 17.17
N MET A 15 -2.50 3.87 16.35
CA MET A 15 -1.43 2.90 16.12
C MET A 15 -1.07 2.09 17.38
N GLU A 16 -1.19 0.76 17.28
CA GLU A 16 -0.34 -0.11 18.08
C GLU A 16 1.11 0.11 17.58
N GLN A 17 2.08 0.26 18.48
CA GLN A 17 3.47 0.63 18.13
C GLN A 17 4.06 -0.20 16.98
N GLY A 18 3.62 -1.46 16.82
CA GLY A 18 4.05 -2.35 15.74
C GLY A 18 3.63 -1.91 14.33
N GLU A 19 2.51 -1.21 14.15
CA GLU A 19 2.06 -0.76 12.82
C GLU A 19 2.93 0.38 12.28
N ILE A 20 3.35 1.30 13.16
CA ILE A 20 4.27 2.39 12.79
C ILE A 20 5.60 1.81 12.30
N GLN A 21 6.11 0.83 13.05
CA GLN A 21 7.41 0.24 12.78
C GLN A 21 7.40 -0.54 11.46
N LYS A 22 6.30 -1.27 11.18
CA LYS A 22 6.08 -1.89 9.87
C LYS A 22 6.03 -0.87 8.73
N LEU A 23 5.36 0.27 8.93
CA LEU A 23 5.28 1.32 7.92
C LEU A 23 6.65 1.95 7.63
N LEU A 24 7.45 2.21 8.67
CA LEU A 24 8.81 2.74 8.52
C LEU A 24 9.75 1.76 7.83
N ALA A 25 9.59 0.46 8.07
CA ALA A 25 10.38 -0.60 7.43
C ALA A 25 9.90 -0.95 6.00
N MET A 26 8.70 -0.53 5.61
CA MET A 26 8.01 -0.97 4.38
C MET A 26 8.85 -0.77 3.12
N GLU A 27 9.51 0.38 2.99
CA GLU A 27 10.33 0.71 1.84
C GLU A 27 11.52 -0.25 1.68
N SER A 28 12.16 -0.61 2.79
CA SER A 28 13.25 -1.60 2.81
C SER A 28 12.74 -3.00 2.44
N VAL A 29 11.56 -3.38 2.95
CA VAL A 29 10.97 -4.68 2.66
C VAL A 29 10.58 -4.79 1.19
N LEU A 30 9.90 -3.78 0.64
CA LEU A 30 9.48 -3.76 -0.76
C LEU A 30 10.68 -3.70 -1.72
N SER A 31 11.72 -2.94 -1.38
CA SER A 31 12.95 -2.85 -2.17
C SER A 31 13.72 -4.18 -2.27
N LYS A 32 13.53 -5.10 -1.32
CA LYS A 32 14.09 -6.47 -1.38
C LYS A 32 13.29 -7.40 -2.28
N LEU A 33 12.02 -7.11 -2.52
CA LEU A 33 11.12 -7.93 -3.33
C LEU A 33 11.04 -7.44 -4.77
N VAL A 34 11.02 -6.12 -4.97
CA VAL A 34 10.90 -5.48 -6.29
C VAL A 34 12.23 -4.80 -6.62
N ILE A 35 13.12 -5.56 -7.23
CA ILE A 35 14.49 -5.13 -7.53
C ILE A 35 14.52 -4.13 -8.70
N GLY A 36 15.29 -3.06 -8.56
CA GLY A 36 15.51 -2.07 -9.62
C GLY A 36 14.36 -1.09 -9.84
N GLN A 37 13.39 -1.01 -8.91
CA GLN A 37 12.23 -0.10 -8.97
C GLN A 37 12.19 0.85 -7.76
N SER A 38 13.33 1.37 -7.33
CA SER A 38 13.46 2.19 -6.11
C SER A 38 12.55 3.42 -6.11
N GLU A 39 12.47 4.14 -7.23
CA GLU A 39 11.64 5.34 -7.35
C GLU A 39 10.14 5.04 -7.16
N ALA A 40 9.66 3.96 -7.77
CA ALA A 40 8.27 3.52 -7.62
C ALA A 40 7.97 3.14 -6.16
N VAL A 41 8.88 2.39 -5.53
CA VAL A 41 8.76 1.97 -4.12
C VAL A 41 8.78 3.17 -3.17
N GLU A 42 9.73 4.10 -3.33
CA GLU A 42 9.84 5.31 -2.51
C GLU A 42 8.58 6.17 -2.62
N THR A 43 8.10 6.41 -3.85
CA THR A 43 6.91 7.23 -4.12
C THR A 43 5.67 6.67 -3.44
N LEU A 44 5.47 5.36 -3.51
CA LEU A 44 4.37 4.66 -2.84
C LEU A 44 4.49 4.75 -1.31
N CYS A 45 5.67 4.47 -0.76
CA CYS A 45 5.93 4.53 0.67
C CYS A 45 5.75 5.96 1.23
N LYS A 46 6.12 6.99 0.47
CA LYS A 46 5.91 8.40 0.83
C LYS A 46 4.43 8.77 0.90
N ALA A 47 3.60 8.30 -0.02
CA ALA A 47 2.16 8.54 0.03
C ALA A 47 1.49 7.84 1.23
N LEU A 48 1.90 6.60 1.51
CA LEU A 48 1.41 5.86 2.68
C LEU A 48 1.78 6.56 3.99
N ARG A 49 3.04 7.01 4.12
CA ARG A 49 3.50 7.81 5.27
C ARG A 49 2.68 9.09 5.43
N ARG A 50 2.42 9.84 4.34
CA ARG A 50 1.58 11.06 4.37
C ARG A 50 0.15 10.78 4.84
N SER A 51 -0.48 9.73 4.31
CA SER A 51 -1.85 9.39 4.71
C SER A 51 -1.96 8.95 6.16
N ARG A 52 -0.89 8.39 6.75
CA ARG A 52 -0.87 7.98 8.15
C ARG A 52 -0.54 9.12 9.11
N ALA A 53 0.17 10.13 8.65
CA ALA A 53 0.40 11.38 9.39
C ALA A 53 -0.82 12.33 9.38
N ASP A 54 -1.97 11.89 8.84
CA ASP A 54 -3.19 12.68 8.66
C ASP A 54 -2.98 13.96 7.82
N LEU A 55 -1.96 13.94 6.96
CA LEU A 55 -1.58 15.05 6.08
C LEU A 55 -2.28 14.98 4.71
N LYS A 56 -3.39 14.25 4.59
CA LYS A 56 -4.16 14.16 3.34
C LYS A 56 -5.60 14.60 3.52
N ASP A 57 -6.20 15.05 2.42
CA ASP A 57 -7.63 15.27 2.31
C ASP A 57 -8.41 13.94 2.52
N PRO A 58 -9.32 13.87 3.53
CA PRO A 58 -10.15 12.69 3.77
C PRO A 58 -11.01 12.27 2.58
N ALA A 59 -11.37 13.20 1.70
CA ALA A 59 -12.19 12.94 0.52
C ALA A 59 -11.40 12.30 -0.65
N ARG A 60 -10.08 12.17 -0.54
CA ARG A 60 -9.21 11.63 -1.60
C ARG A 60 -8.61 10.27 -1.22
N PRO A 61 -8.28 9.41 -2.21
CA PRO A 61 -7.56 8.17 -1.95
C PRO A 61 -6.17 8.43 -1.31
N ILE A 62 -5.58 7.41 -0.69
CA ILE A 62 -4.24 7.50 -0.07
C ILE A 62 -3.19 7.91 -1.10
N GLY A 63 -3.30 7.37 -2.30
CA GLY A 63 -2.55 7.76 -3.47
C GLY A 63 -3.21 7.19 -4.72
N ALA A 64 -3.02 7.86 -5.85
CA ALA A 64 -3.38 7.37 -7.17
C ALA A 64 -2.08 7.27 -7.97
N PHE A 65 -1.78 6.08 -8.47
CA PHE A 65 -0.52 5.79 -9.14
C PHE A 65 -0.78 5.17 -10.50
N MET A 66 0.02 5.55 -11.48
CA MET A 66 0.06 4.92 -12.78
C MET A 66 1.47 4.37 -12.99
N MET A 67 1.60 3.05 -13.01
CA MET A 67 2.88 2.38 -13.21
C MET A 67 3.10 2.10 -14.70
N LEU A 68 4.06 2.80 -15.30
CA LEU A 68 4.42 2.64 -16.72
C LEU A 68 5.72 1.86 -16.85
N GLY A 69 5.81 1.00 -17.87
CA GLY A 69 7.04 0.25 -18.19
C GLY A 69 6.76 -1.05 -18.94
N PRO A 70 7.79 -1.80 -19.35
CA PRO A 70 7.62 -3.06 -20.06
C PRO A 70 7.01 -4.17 -19.19
N THR A 71 6.53 -5.24 -19.81
CA THR A 71 6.02 -6.42 -19.09
C THR A 71 7.12 -7.08 -18.27
N GLY A 72 6.76 -7.65 -17.11
CA GLY A 72 7.72 -8.40 -16.26
C GLY A 72 8.56 -7.57 -15.29
N VAL A 73 8.54 -6.23 -15.34
CA VAL A 73 9.36 -5.36 -14.47
C VAL A 73 8.89 -5.24 -13.02
N GLY A 74 7.83 -5.95 -12.62
CA GLY A 74 7.38 -5.98 -11.23
C GLY A 74 6.23 -5.03 -10.86
N LYS A 75 5.52 -4.43 -11.83
CA LYS A 75 4.33 -3.57 -11.56
C LYS A 75 3.27 -4.28 -10.70
N THR A 76 2.81 -5.44 -11.15
CA THR A 76 1.80 -6.24 -10.43
C THR A 76 2.37 -6.82 -9.13
N LEU A 77 3.66 -7.18 -9.13
CA LEU A 77 4.36 -7.68 -7.94
C LEU A 77 4.39 -6.63 -6.83
N LEU A 78 4.61 -5.36 -7.17
CA LEU A 78 4.61 -4.25 -6.22
C LEU A 78 3.24 -4.09 -5.54
N SER A 79 2.14 -4.09 -6.30
CA SER A 79 0.78 -4.03 -5.75
C SER A 79 0.47 -5.20 -4.81
N LYS A 80 0.83 -6.44 -5.22
CA LYS A 80 0.61 -7.64 -4.40
C LYS A 80 1.47 -7.63 -3.13
N SER A 81 2.74 -7.25 -3.25
CA SER A 81 3.67 -7.14 -2.13
C SER A 81 3.20 -6.09 -1.12
N LEU A 82 2.66 -4.98 -1.60
CA LEU A 82 2.07 -3.96 -0.76
C LEU A 82 0.87 -4.50 0.04
N ALA A 83 -0.04 -5.23 -0.61
CA ALA A 83 -1.20 -5.83 0.06
C ALA A 83 -0.78 -6.80 1.18
N VAL A 84 0.20 -7.68 0.91
CA VAL A 84 0.76 -8.58 1.93
C VAL A 84 1.37 -7.82 3.10
N ASN A 85 2.15 -6.78 2.84
CA ASN A 85 2.84 -6.04 3.91
C ASN A 85 1.90 -5.16 4.74
N MET A 86 0.82 -4.65 4.14
CA MET A 86 -0.16 -3.82 4.83
C MET A 86 -1.25 -4.61 5.54
N PHE A 87 -1.71 -5.72 4.94
CA PHE A 87 -2.92 -6.43 5.36
C PHE A 87 -2.67 -7.92 5.68
N GLY A 88 -1.44 -8.41 5.51
CA GLY A 88 -1.07 -9.80 5.79
C GLY A 88 -1.48 -10.81 4.71
N ASP A 89 -2.27 -10.40 3.71
CA ASP A 89 -2.75 -11.28 2.65
C ASP A 89 -2.70 -10.57 1.29
N SER A 90 -2.15 -11.27 0.30
CA SER A 90 -2.18 -10.84 -1.10
C SER A 90 -3.60 -10.72 -1.67
N LYS A 91 -4.55 -11.49 -1.14
CA LYS A 91 -5.97 -11.47 -1.54
C LYS A 91 -6.71 -10.23 -1.03
N ALA A 92 -6.12 -9.45 -0.13
CA ALA A 92 -6.65 -8.14 0.23
C ALA A 92 -6.55 -7.12 -0.93
N LEU A 93 -5.79 -7.44 -1.98
CA LEU A 93 -5.76 -6.66 -3.22
C LEU A 93 -7.03 -6.93 -4.04
N VAL A 94 -7.87 -5.91 -4.20
CA VAL A 94 -8.94 -5.92 -5.19
C VAL A 94 -8.29 -5.73 -6.56
N GLN A 95 -8.19 -6.83 -7.32
CA GLN A 95 -7.61 -6.84 -8.66
C GLN A 95 -8.74 -6.82 -9.70
N LEU A 96 -8.72 -5.84 -10.59
CA LEU A 96 -9.61 -5.73 -11.74
C LEU A 96 -8.77 -5.99 -12.99
N ASP A 97 -9.18 -6.96 -13.81
CA ASP A 97 -8.58 -7.17 -15.12
C ASP A 97 -9.22 -6.22 -16.12
N MET A 98 -8.47 -5.18 -16.50
CA MET A 98 -8.96 -4.15 -17.43
C MET A 98 -8.95 -4.61 -18.89
N SER A 99 -8.47 -5.82 -19.20
CA SER A 99 -8.55 -6.36 -20.57
C SER A 99 -9.91 -7.00 -20.88
N GLU A 100 -10.69 -7.31 -19.84
CA GLU A 100 -12.03 -7.87 -19.93
C GLU A 100 -13.14 -6.81 -19.92
N TYR A 101 -12.78 -5.52 -19.94
CA TYR A 101 -13.66 -4.35 -20.01
C TYR A 101 -13.35 -3.51 -21.24
#